data_AF-A0A1F7BNI7-F1
#
_entry.id   AF-A0A1F7BNI7-F1
#
_cell.length_a   1.000
_cell.length_b   1.000
_cell.length_c   1.000
_cell.angle_alpha   90.00
_cell.angle_beta   90.00
_cell.angle_gamma   90.00
#
_symmetry.space_group_name_H-M   'P 1'
#
loop_
_entity.id
_entity.type
_entity.pdbx_description
1 polymer ?
#
loop_
_entity_poly.entity_id
_entity_poly.type
_entity_poly.pdbx_seq_one_letter_code
_entity_poly.pdbx_strand_id
1 'polypeptide(L)' 'MHKPGAERDIVRVKSQEEGMEIAREIAINQRLELIVQKRNGTIGLKNTYFEPDPFPPRG' A
#
# COMPACT_ATOMS: atom_id res chain seq x y z
N MET A 1 11.41 -2.86 -7.98
CA MET A 1 10.36 -3.22 -8.96
C MET A 1 9.64 -4.47 -8.44
N HIS A 2 8.33 -4.40 -8.19
CA HIS A 2 7.54 -5.55 -7.72
C HIS A 2 7.51 -6.62 -8.84
N LYS A 3 7.85 -7.88 -8.54
CA LYS A 3 7.74 -8.99 -9.49
C LYS A 3 6.43 -9.75 -9.20
N PRO A 4 5.53 -9.93 -10.17
CA PRO A 4 4.33 -10.75 -9.96
C PRO A 4 4.73 -12.20 -9.62
N GLY A 5 4.19 -12.75 -8.54
CA GLY A 5 4.56 -14.09 -8.04
C GLY A 5 5.79 -14.14 -7.13
N ALA A 6 6.25 -13.00 -6.60
CA ALA A 6 7.17 -13.00 -5.47
C ALA A 6 6.50 -13.59 -4.22
N GLU A 7 7.29 -14.18 -3.32
CA GLU A 7 6.84 -14.72 -2.02
C GLU A 7 6.06 -13.70 -1.16
N ARG A 8 6.11 -12.41 -1.51
CA ARG A 8 5.47 -11.29 -0.84
C ARG A 8 4.10 -10.90 -1.44
N ASP A 9 3.64 -11.56 -2.51
CA ASP A 9 2.29 -11.36 -3.05
C ASP A 9 1.25 -12.02 -2.13
N ILE A 10 0.44 -11.20 -1.46
CA ILE A 10 -0.56 -11.66 -0.48
C ILE A 10 -1.82 -12.19 -1.18
N VAL A 11 -2.24 -11.55 -2.28
CA VAL A 11 -3.48 -11.88 -2.99
C VAL A 11 -3.40 -11.50 -4.48
N ARG A 12 -4.11 -12.24 -5.33
CA ARG A 12 -4.31 -11.91 -6.75
C ARG A 12 -5.79 -11.65 -7.03
N VAL A 13 -6.07 -10.47 -7.57
CA VAL A 13 -7.42 -9.98 -7.89
C VAL A 13 -7.51 -9.61 -9.36
N LYS A 14 -8.73 -9.53 -9.89
CA LYS A 14 -8.95 -9.22 -11.32
C LYS A 14 -9.01 -7.71 -11.58
N SER A 15 -9.33 -6.91 -10.57
CA SER A 15 -9.43 -5.46 -10.67
C SER A 15 -8.53 -4.77 -9.64
N GLN A 16 -8.09 -3.56 -9.98
CA GLN A 16 -7.31 -2.73 -9.06
C GLN A 16 -8.15 -2.25 -7.87
N GLU A 17 -9.45 -2.05 -8.09
CA GLU A 17 -10.41 -1.63 -7.05
C GLU A 17 -10.52 -2.68 -5.93
N GLU A 18 -10.73 -3.95 -6.31
CA GLU A 18 -10.79 -5.08 -5.37
C GLU A 18 -9.46 -5.22 -4.60
N GLY A 19 -8.34 -5.03 -5.30
CA GLY A 19 -7.01 -5.07 -4.67
C GLY A 19 -6.78 -3.92 -3.70
N MET A 20 -7.30 -2.73 -4.00
CA MET A 20 -7.22 -1.57 -3.12
C MET A 20 -8.07 -1.74 -1.87
N GLU A 21 -9.24 -2.36 -1.97
CA GLU A 21 -10.12 -2.63 -0.84
C GLU A 21 -9.47 -3.61 0.13
N ILE A 22 -9.00 -4.76 -0.35
CA ILE A 22 -8.29 -5.75 0.47
C ILE A 22 -7.02 -5.16 1.09
N ALA A 23 -6.22 -4.43 0.30
CA ALA A 23 -4.99 -3.82 0.80
C ALA A 23 -5.27 -2.73 1.86
N ARG A 24 -6.38 -2.00 1.73
CA ARG A 24 -6.83 -1.03 2.74
C ARG A 24 -7.18 -1.73 4.05
N GLU A 25 -7.95 -2.80 4.01
CA GLU A 25 -8.32 -3.56 5.21
C GLU A 25 -7.08 -4.10 5.93
N ILE A 26 -6.14 -4.70 5.18
CA ILE A 26 -4.87 -5.19 5.73
C ILE A 26 -4.08 -4.04 6.37
N ALA A 27 -3.96 -2.90 5.68
CA ALA A 27 -3.18 -1.77 6.17
C ALA A 27 -3.80 -1.16 7.44
N ILE A 28 -5.13 -1.07 7.54
CA ILE A 28 -5.81 -0.62 8.75
C ILE A 28 -5.59 -1.61 9.89
N ASN A 29 -5.83 -2.91 9.65
CA ASN A 29 -5.72 -3.95 10.67
C ASN A 29 -4.30 -4.06 11.23
N GLN A 30 -3.29 -3.89 10.39
CA GLN A 30 -1.88 -3.99 10.78
C GLN A 30 -1.26 -2.64 11.17
N ARG A 31 -2.03 -1.53 11.11
CA ARG A 31 -1.52 -0.16 11.28
C ARG A 31 -0.29 0.09 10.42
N LEU A 32 -0.45 -0.07 9.11
CA LEU A 32 0.59 0.10 8.10
C LEU A 32 0.23 1.23 7.13
N GLU A 33 1.14 1.45 6.19
CA GLU A 33 0.92 2.36 5.07
C GLU A 33 0.47 1.59 3.83
N LEU A 34 -0.54 2.13 3.16
CA LEU A 34 -1.01 1.69 1.85
C LEU A 34 -0.37 2.54 0.76
N ILE A 35 0.38 1.90 -0.14
CA ILE A 35 0.96 2.53 -1.33
C ILE A 35 0.39 1.86 -2.57
N VAL A 36 -0.30 2.62 -3.41
CA VAL A 36 -0.86 2.14 -4.69
C VAL A 36 -0.10 2.76 -5.85
N GLN A 37 0.44 1.90 -6.70
CA GLN A 37 1.12 2.30 -7.92
C GLN A 37 0.14 2.39 -9.10
N LYS A 38 0.36 3.36 -9.97
CA LYS A 38 -0.29 3.46 -11.28
C LYS A 38 0.37 2.47 -12.25
N ARG A 39 -0.29 2.22 -13.39
CA ARG A 39 0.24 1.34 -14.45
C ARG A 39 1.61 1.77 -14.99
N ASN A 40 1.95 3.05 -14.89
CA ASN A 40 3.25 3.60 -15.29
C ASN A 40 4.33 3.49 -14.19
N GLY A 41 4.07 2.77 -13.10
CA GLY A 41 5.01 2.55 -11.99
C GLY A 41 5.15 3.73 -11.01
N THR A 42 4.46 4.84 -11.26
CA THR A 42 4.45 5.98 -10.32
C THR A 42 3.52 5.70 -9.14
N ILE A 43 3.81 6.26 -7.96
CA ILE A 43 2.88 6.20 -6.83
C ILE A 43 1.70 7.12 -7.12
N GLY A 44 0.50 6.54 -7.16
CA GLY A 44 -0.74 7.28 -7.40
C GLY A 44 -1.49 7.63 -6.13
N LEU A 45 -1.35 6.80 -5.09
CA LEU A 45 -2.01 7.01 -3.81
C LEU A 45 -1.13 6.46 -2.68
N LYS A 46 -1.08 7.22 -1.58
CA LYS A 46 -0.34 6.91 -0.37
C LYS A 46 -1.21 7.28 0.83
N ASN A 47 -1.63 6.29 1.60
CA ASN A 47 -2.43 6.46 2.80
C ASN A 47 -1.72 5.81 4.00
N THR A 48 -1.54 6.55 5.08
CA THR A 48 -0.87 6.06 6.29
C THR A 48 -1.93 5.79 7.36
N TYR A 49 -2.00 4.55 7.87
CA TYR A 49 -2.96 4.13 8.91
C TYR A 49 -2.30 3.91 10.28
N PHE A 50 -1.07 4.40 10.45
CA PHE A 50 -0.37 4.47 11.73
C PHE A 50 -0.09 5.91 12.13
N GLU A 51 0.22 6.11 13.42
CA GLU A 51 0.59 7.43 13.94
C GLU A 51 1.83 7.97 13.21
N PRO A 52 1.76 9.13 12.55
CA PRO A 52 2.95 9.77 12.00
C PRO A 52 3.97 10.02 13.11
N ASP A 53 5.26 9.94 12.80
CA ASP A 53 6.33 10.22 13.76
C ASP A 53 6.07 11.56 14.48
N PRO A 54 5.95 11.58 15.82
CA PRO A 54 5.69 12.80 16.58
C PRO A 54 6.85 13.80 16.54
N PHE A 55 8.06 13.36 16.15
CA PHE A 55 9.24 14.21 16.01
C PHE A 55 9.82 14.13 14.59
N PRO A 56 9.08 14.61 13.57
CA PRO A 56 9.59 14.59 12.21
C PRO A 56 10.83 15.51 12.12
N PRO A 57 11.87 15.11 11.35
CA PRO A 57 13.00 15.98 11.08
C PRO A 57 12.50 17.29 10.44
N ARG A 58 12.87 18.43 11.02
CA ARG A 58 12.32 19.74 10.67
C ARG A 58 12.99 20.40 9.45
N GLY A 59 13.94 19.70 8.82
CA GLY A 59 14.87 20.30 7.86
C GLY A 59 16.06 20.95 8.54
#